data_AF-A0A520FWS4-F1
#
_entry.id   AF-A0A520FWS4-F1
#
_cell.length_a   1.000
_cell.length_b   1.000
_cell.length_c   1.000
_cell.angle_alpha   90.00
_cell.angle_beta   90.00
_cell.angle_gamma   90.00
#
_symmetry.space_group_name_H-M   'P 1'
#
loop_
_entity.id
_entity.type
_entity.pdbx_description
1 polymer ?
#
loop_
_entity_poly.entity_id
_entity_poly.type
_entity_poly.pdbx_seq_one_letter_code
_entity_poly.pdbx_strand_id
1 'polypeptide(L)'
;MTGLPIVNSGDPVDAFGLSSQRVPRAARPRRTEVTRNKPCCSTPTRKRSATRCAPSHKPRWDREHHFPKEAHAGLAALGAYGICVPEEDGGAGLDYLTLALVLEEVAAGDGGTSTAISVTNCPVNAILMRYGNAQQKKKWLRPLAQGQMLGAFCLTEPQAGSDASSLRTTARKDVDGWVIDGVKQFITSGKNGQVAIVIAVTDKGAGKRGMSAFIVPTDAPGYNVARLEEKLGQHSSDTAQINFDGCRIPAENLIGQEGEGYKIALGALEGGRIGIAAQSVGMARSAFEVALAYAKERQAFGGAIFEQQAVGFRLAECATQLEAARQLIWHAASLRDA
;
A
#
# COMPACT_ATOMS: atom_id res chain seq x y z
N MET A 1 27.83 -36.16 52.25
CA MET A 1 29.28 -36.44 52.29
C MET A 1 30.04 -35.18 51.91
N THR A 2 31.20 -35.00 52.52
CA THR A 2 32.08 -33.81 52.55
C THR A 2 32.73 -33.40 51.22
N GLY A 3 33.00 -32.09 51.04
CA GLY A 3 34.34 -31.60 50.66
C GLY A 3 34.60 -31.08 49.23
N LEU A 4 34.80 -29.76 49.10
CA LEU A 4 35.71 -29.08 48.14
C LEU A 4 37.17 -29.15 48.68
N PRO A 5 38.27 -29.09 47.89
CA PRO A 5 38.73 -27.90 47.09
C PRO A 5 39.37 -28.22 45.69
N ILE A 6 39.57 -27.30 44.71
CA ILE A 6 40.70 -26.33 44.44
C ILE A 6 42.12 -26.98 44.51
N VAL A 7 43.15 -26.84 43.63
CA VAL A 7 43.69 -25.74 42.74
C VAL A 7 44.51 -26.27 41.50
N ASN A 8 45.05 -25.34 40.66
CA ASN A 8 46.15 -25.40 39.64
C ASN A 8 47.16 -26.58 39.66
N SER A 9 47.83 -26.98 38.55
CA SER A 9 48.76 -26.16 37.73
C SER A 9 49.38 -26.94 36.55
N GLY A 10 49.95 -26.24 35.55
CA GLY A 10 51.09 -26.73 34.74
C GLY A 10 50.89 -26.92 33.23
N ASP A 11 51.48 -26.03 32.42
CA ASP A 11 51.93 -26.35 31.06
C ASP A 11 53.18 -27.26 31.11
N PRO A 12 53.52 -27.97 30.01
CA PRO A 12 54.70 -27.50 29.30
C PRO A 12 54.59 -27.50 27.76
N VAL A 13 55.53 -26.74 27.17
CA VAL A 13 55.77 -26.52 25.75
C VAL A 13 56.40 -27.75 25.05
N ASP A 14 56.00 -28.00 23.80
CA ASP A 14 56.88 -28.18 22.62
C ASP A 14 55.99 -28.44 21.38
N ALA A 15 56.00 -27.63 20.32
CA ALA A 15 57.08 -27.37 19.36
C ALA A 15 57.33 -28.51 18.36
N PHE A 16 56.51 -28.58 17.29
CA PHE A 16 56.95 -28.93 15.93
C PHE A 16 55.93 -28.39 14.91
N GLY A 17 56.39 -27.58 13.95
CA GLY A 17 55.51 -26.93 12.98
C GLY A 17 55.36 -27.69 11.67
N LEU A 18 54.23 -27.53 10.98
CA LEU A 18 54.11 -27.83 9.55
C LEU A 18 53.15 -26.86 8.83
N SER A 19 53.71 -26.22 7.80
CA SER A 19 53.09 -25.59 6.62
C SER A 19 51.75 -24.84 6.71
N SER A 20 51.80 -23.58 6.27
CA SER A 20 50.65 -22.76 5.93
C SER A 20 49.77 -23.34 4.81
N GLN A 21 48.46 -23.36 5.01
CA GLN A 21 47.49 -23.12 3.93
C GLN A 21 46.55 -21.97 4.32
N ARG A 22 46.41 -21.00 3.41
CA ARG A 22 45.61 -19.79 3.64
C ARG A 22 44.14 -20.10 3.44
N VAL A 23 43.34 -20.02 4.50
CA VAL A 23 41.88 -19.94 4.35
C VAL A 23 41.56 -18.59 3.67
N PRO A 24 40.89 -18.55 2.51
CA PRO A 24 40.50 -17.28 1.90
C PRO A 24 39.45 -16.60 2.77
N ARG A 25 39.77 -15.40 3.26
CA ARG A 25 38.80 -14.55 3.96
C ARG A 25 37.64 -14.24 3.01
N ALA A 26 36.46 -14.76 3.31
CA ALA A 26 35.23 -14.34 2.65
C ALA A 26 35.11 -12.80 2.75
N ALA A 27 34.83 -12.15 1.62
CA ALA A 27 34.67 -10.71 1.58
C ALA A 27 33.49 -10.31 2.49
N ARG A 28 33.71 -9.36 3.40
CA ARG A 28 32.61 -8.75 4.17
C ARG A 28 31.59 -8.18 3.18
N PRO A 29 30.27 -8.44 3.36
CA PRO A 29 29.27 -7.74 2.56
C PRO A 29 29.44 -6.23 2.79
N ARG A 30 29.49 -5.46 1.70
CA ARG A 30 29.59 -4.00 1.77
C ARG A 30 28.33 -3.46 2.44
N ARG A 31 28.48 -2.34 3.15
CA ARG A 31 27.34 -1.56 3.66
C ARG A 31 26.35 -1.30 2.52
N THR A 32 25.07 -1.30 2.85
CA THR A 32 23.97 -0.93 1.95
C THR A 32 24.11 0.51 1.47
N GLU A 33 24.81 0.70 0.35
CA GLU A 33 24.69 1.92 -0.46
C GLU A 33 23.32 1.90 -1.15
N VAL A 34 22.28 2.29 -0.41
CA VAL A 34 21.04 2.80 -1.01
C VAL A 34 21.45 3.96 -1.90
N THR A 35 21.20 3.80 -3.19
CA THR A 35 21.88 4.55 -4.25
C THR A 35 21.74 6.06 -4.09
N ARG A 36 22.88 6.78 -4.06
CA ARG A 36 22.94 8.25 -4.08
C ARG A 36 22.42 8.89 -5.39
N ASN A 37 21.82 8.10 -6.30
CA ASN A 37 21.49 8.46 -7.68
C ASN A 37 19.98 8.54 -8.00
N LYS A 38 19.08 8.59 -6.99
CA LYS A 38 17.65 8.95 -7.21
C LYS A 38 17.19 10.24 -6.50
N PRO A 39 17.81 11.42 -6.74
CA PRO A 39 17.31 12.69 -6.18
C PRO A 39 16.05 13.26 -6.90
N CYS A 40 15.61 12.64 -8.00
CA CYS A 40 14.68 13.28 -8.95
C CYS A 40 13.19 13.25 -8.53
N CYS A 41 12.66 12.15 -7.96
CA CYS A 41 11.22 12.05 -7.65
C CYS A 41 10.81 12.53 -6.26
N SER A 42 11.64 12.31 -5.23
CA SER A 42 11.29 12.68 -3.84
C SER A 42 11.27 14.20 -3.63
N THR A 43 12.23 14.94 -4.20
CA THR A 43 12.38 16.38 -3.96
C THR A 43 11.23 17.23 -4.55
N PRO A 44 10.76 17.03 -5.79
CA PRO A 44 9.61 17.76 -6.33
C PRO A 44 8.30 17.35 -5.67
N THR A 45 8.13 16.05 -5.38
CA THR A 45 6.94 15.52 -4.68
C THR A 45 6.83 16.12 -3.29
N ARG A 46 7.91 16.11 -2.48
CA ARG A 46 7.95 16.71 -1.14
C ARG A 46 7.68 18.22 -1.15
N LYS A 47 8.25 18.97 -2.10
CA LYS A 47 7.97 20.42 -2.23
C LYS A 47 6.52 20.71 -2.62
N ARG A 48 5.92 19.92 -3.52
CA ARG A 48 4.55 20.15 -4.00
C ARG A 48 3.47 19.55 -3.09
N SER A 49 3.71 18.41 -2.43
CA SER A 49 2.80 17.84 -1.43
C SER A 49 2.66 18.81 -0.25
N ALA A 50 3.78 19.37 0.25
CA ALA A 50 3.76 20.41 1.29
C ALA A 50 3.01 21.69 0.88
N THR A 51 2.92 21.99 -0.42
CA THR A 51 2.29 23.22 -0.94
C THR A 51 0.81 23.04 -1.32
N ARG A 52 0.40 21.87 -1.84
CA ARG A 52 -1.00 21.58 -2.25
C ARG A 52 -1.79 20.78 -1.21
N CYS A 53 -1.16 19.81 -0.55
CA CYS A 53 -1.68 19.18 0.67
C CYS A 53 -1.21 19.95 1.91
N ALA A 54 -1.31 21.29 1.83
CA ALA A 54 -0.83 22.21 2.84
C ALA A 54 -1.47 21.94 4.22
N PRO A 55 -0.77 22.23 5.33
CA PRO A 55 -1.29 22.02 6.69
C PRO A 55 -2.66 22.65 6.96
N SER A 56 -3.02 23.72 6.22
CA SER A 56 -4.29 24.44 6.34
C SER A 56 -5.53 23.65 5.92
N HIS A 57 -5.41 22.69 4.99
CA HIS A 57 -6.58 21.97 4.46
C HIS A 57 -6.86 20.64 5.18
N LYS A 58 -5.82 19.96 5.70
CA LYS A 58 -5.93 18.63 6.32
C LYS A 58 -7.00 18.55 7.44
N PRO A 59 -7.01 19.46 8.43
CA PRO A 59 -7.98 19.39 9.53
C PRO A 59 -9.42 19.70 9.07
N ARG A 60 -9.57 20.41 7.94
CA ARG A 60 -10.88 20.69 7.35
C ARG A 60 -11.41 19.45 6.63
N TRP A 61 -10.61 18.83 5.77
CA TRP A 61 -11.03 17.62 5.04
C TRP A 61 -11.37 16.45 5.98
N ASP A 62 -10.60 16.30 7.06
CA ASP A 62 -10.88 15.31 8.09
C ASP A 62 -12.23 15.56 8.76
N ARG A 63 -12.46 16.78 9.29
CA ARG A 63 -13.70 17.17 9.97
C ARG A 63 -14.94 17.14 9.07
N GLU A 64 -14.80 17.49 7.79
CA GLU A 64 -15.91 17.57 6.82
C GLU A 64 -16.15 16.24 6.08
N HIS A 65 -15.33 15.21 6.34
CA HIS A 65 -15.34 13.94 5.59
C HIS A 65 -15.23 14.16 4.06
N HIS A 66 -14.39 15.11 3.66
CA HIS A 66 -14.33 15.65 2.31
C HIS A 66 -13.29 14.92 1.45
N PHE A 67 -13.75 14.33 0.34
CA PHE A 67 -12.88 13.72 -0.67
C PHE A 67 -12.20 14.79 -1.57
N PRO A 68 -10.87 14.99 -1.51
CA PRO A 68 -10.21 16.18 -2.03
C PRO A 68 -9.87 16.07 -3.53
N LYS A 69 -10.89 16.18 -4.40
CA LYS A 69 -10.76 16.01 -5.86
C LYS A 69 -9.64 16.84 -6.50
N GLU A 70 -9.44 18.09 -6.08
CA GLU A 70 -8.39 18.96 -6.60
C GLU A 70 -6.97 18.49 -6.23
N ALA A 71 -6.80 17.90 -5.04
CA ALA A 71 -5.52 17.32 -4.62
C ALA A 71 -5.21 16.07 -5.44
N HIS A 72 -6.22 15.21 -5.64
CA HIS A 72 -6.12 14.05 -6.52
C HIS A 72 -5.76 14.43 -7.97
N ALA A 73 -6.41 15.44 -8.56
CA ALA A 73 -6.06 15.95 -9.88
C ALA A 73 -4.62 16.52 -9.94
N GLY A 74 -4.18 17.21 -8.88
CA GLY A 74 -2.80 17.69 -8.74
C GLY A 74 -1.76 16.57 -8.64
N LEU A 75 -2.11 15.45 -8.01
CA LEU A 75 -1.25 14.27 -7.89
C LEU A 75 -1.27 13.40 -9.16
N ALA A 76 -2.39 13.34 -9.88
CA ALA A 76 -2.48 12.77 -11.22
C ALA A 76 -1.56 13.47 -12.22
N ALA A 77 -1.55 14.82 -12.21
CA ALA A 77 -0.61 15.62 -13.01
C ALA A 77 0.88 15.45 -12.63
N LEU A 78 1.19 14.72 -11.56
CA LEU A 78 2.54 14.32 -11.15
C LEU A 78 2.85 12.84 -11.43
N GLY A 79 1.92 12.10 -12.05
CA GLY A 79 2.09 10.67 -12.37
C GLY A 79 1.85 9.71 -11.20
N ALA A 80 1.26 10.16 -10.09
CA ALA A 80 1.17 9.37 -8.85
C ALA A 80 0.30 8.10 -8.93
N TYR A 81 -0.48 7.91 -10.00
CA TYR A 81 -1.43 6.79 -10.16
C TYR A 81 -0.91 5.62 -10.98
N GLY A 82 0.13 5.83 -11.78
CA GLY A 82 0.70 4.86 -12.71
C GLY A 82 2.17 4.56 -12.44
N ILE A 83 2.62 4.63 -11.18
CA ILE A 83 4.04 4.69 -10.84
C ILE A 83 4.78 3.46 -11.37
N CYS A 84 4.26 2.26 -11.11
CA CYS A 84 4.83 0.99 -11.57
C CYS A 84 4.23 0.47 -12.89
N VAL A 85 3.39 1.26 -13.56
CA VAL A 85 2.81 0.88 -14.86
C VAL A 85 3.81 1.28 -15.96
N PRO A 86 4.09 0.42 -16.96
CA PRO A 86 4.99 0.76 -18.07
C PRO A 86 4.56 2.01 -18.83
N GLU A 87 5.53 2.73 -19.40
CA GLU A 87 5.26 3.93 -20.22
C GLU A 87 4.37 3.61 -21.44
N GLU A 88 4.54 2.44 -22.05
CA GLU A 88 3.67 1.95 -23.14
C GLU A 88 2.21 1.76 -22.73
N ASP A 89 1.95 1.42 -21.46
CA ASP A 89 0.61 1.34 -20.87
C ASP A 89 0.17 2.70 -20.28
N GLY A 90 1.00 3.75 -20.38
CA GLY A 90 0.69 5.13 -19.97
C GLY A 90 1.03 5.47 -18.52
N GLY A 91 1.87 4.67 -17.86
CA GLY A 91 2.43 4.96 -16.54
C GLY A 91 3.82 5.60 -16.59
N ALA A 92 4.53 5.54 -15.46
CA ALA A 92 5.85 6.13 -15.28
C ALA A 92 7.03 5.13 -15.37
N GLY A 93 6.76 3.82 -15.45
CA GLY A 93 7.80 2.79 -15.57
C GLY A 93 8.76 2.67 -14.37
N LEU A 94 8.35 3.13 -13.19
CA LEU A 94 9.19 3.19 -11.98
C LEU A 94 8.99 1.95 -11.08
N ASP A 95 9.90 1.79 -10.11
CA ASP A 95 9.96 0.61 -9.25
C ASP A 95 9.11 0.73 -7.96
N TYR A 96 8.86 -0.39 -7.28
CA TYR A 96 8.06 -0.44 -6.04
C TYR A 96 8.71 0.36 -4.92
N LEU A 97 10.05 0.48 -4.89
CA LEU A 97 10.73 1.40 -3.97
C LEU A 97 10.30 2.85 -4.22
N THR A 98 10.18 3.27 -5.48
CA THR A 98 9.68 4.61 -5.83
C THR A 98 8.20 4.78 -5.48
N LEU A 99 7.36 3.76 -5.69
CA LEU A 99 5.96 3.75 -5.22
C LEU A 99 5.87 3.92 -3.69
N ALA A 100 6.67 3.17 -2.92
CA ALA A 100 6.71 3.29 -1.48
C ALA A 100 7.12 4.70 -1.02
N LEU A 101 8.15 5.29 -1.64
CA LEU A 101 8.60 6.65 -1.34
C LEU A 101 7.50 7.70 -1.64
N VAL A 102 6.79 7.59 -2.76
CA VAL A 102 5.69 8.51 -3.09
C VAL A 102 4.53 8.35 -2.11
N LEU A 103 4.16 7.13 -1.73
CA LEU A 103 3.10 6.88 -0.77
C LEU A 103 3.46 7.36 0.66
N GLU A 104 4.73 7.24 1.07
CA GLU A 104 5.25 7.82 2.33
C GLU A 104 5.10 9.36 2.32
N GLU A 105 5.55 10.04 1.25
CA GLU A 105 5.44 11.50 1.13
C GLU A 105 4.00 12.00 1.06
N VAL A 106 3.11 11.31 0.33
CA VAL A 106 1.69 11.69 0.27
C VAL A 106 1.00 11.42 1.61
N ALA A 107 1.31 10.33 2.32
CA ALA A 107 0.69 10.01 3.60
C ALA A 107 1.16 10.92 4.76
N ALA A 108 2.39 11.43 4.71
CA ALA A 108 2.83 12.53 5.57
C ALA A 108 2.06 13.84 5.26
N GLY A 109 1.59 13.99 4.02
CA GLY A 109 0.56 14.96 3.63
C GLY A 109 -0.79 14.62 4.25
N ASP A 110 -1.50 13.67 3.67
CA ASP A 110 -2.83 13.24 4.08
C ASP A 110 -3.02 11.73 3.86
N GLY A 111 -3.49 11.03 4.91
CA GLY A 111 -3.62 9.58 4.90
C GLY A 111 -4.63 9.07 3.86
N GLY A 112 -5.85 9.63 3.85
CA GLY A 112 -6.92 9.17 2.96
C GLY A 112 -6.62 9.42 1.48
N THR A 113 -6.02 10.57 1.17
CA THR A 113 -5.52 10.89 -0.17
C THR A 113 -4.51 9.83 -0.64
N SER A 114 -3.56 9.44 0.25
CA SER A 114 -2.59 8.37 -0.06
C SER A 114 -3.28 7.02 -0.24
N THR A 115 -4.28 6.69 0.58
CA THR A 115 -5.02 5.42 0.50
C THR A 115 -5.71 5.22 -0.85
N ALA A 116 -6.40 6.23 -1.38
CA ALA A 116 -7.04 6.14 -2.70
C ALA A 116 -6.03 6.01 -3.87
N ILE A 117 -4.87 6.66 -3.76
CA ILE A 117 -3.75 6.52 -4.72
C ILE A 117 -3.14 5.12 -4.65
N SER A 118 -2.92 4.59 -3.44
CA SER A 118 -2.40 3.25 -3.24
C SER A 118 -3.34 2.22 -3.84
N VAL A 119 -4.65 2.26 -3.56
CA VAL A 119 -5.61 1.27 -4.12
C VAL A 119 -5.61 1.26 -5.64
N THR A 120 -5.48 2.43 -6.28
CA THR A 120 -5.42 2.52 -7.75
C THR A 120 -4.12 1.93 -8.31
N ASN A 121 -2.95 2.19 -7.71
CA ASN A 121 -1.69 1.53 -8.11
C ASN A 121 -1.72 0.01 -7.80
N CYS A 122 -2.10 -0.34 -6.58
CA CYS A 122 -2.10 -1.68 -6.00
C CYS A 122 -3.33 -1.85 -5.07
N PRO A 123 -4.33 -2.67 -5.43
CA PRO A 123 -4.22 -3.76 -6.38
C PRO A 123 -4.65 -3.45 -7.83
N VAL A 124 -5.34 -2.34 -8.12
CA VAL A 124 -6.09 -2.20 -9.39
C VAL A 124 -5.18 -2.23 -10.62
N ASN A 125 -4.22 -1.31 -10.72
CA ASN A 125 -3.29 -1.28 -11.86
C ASN A 125 -2.38 -2.51 -11.88
N ALA A 126 -1.92 -3.00 -10.73
CA ALA A 126 -1.15 -4.24 -10.64
C ALA A 126 -1.89 -5.48 -11.21
N ILE A 127 -3.21 -5.59 -10.98
CA ILE A 127 -4.03 -6.67 -11.57
C ILE A 127 -4.13 -6.50 -13.08
N LEU A 128 -4.51 -5.32 -13.56
CA LEU A 128 -4.70 -5.07 -15.00
C LEU A 128 -3.39 -5.18 -15.79
N MET A 129 -2.26 -4.78 -15.20
CA MET A 129 -0.94 -4.90 -15.80
C MET A 129 -0.52 -6.37 -15.99
N ARG A 130 -0.85 -7.25 -15.02
CA ARG A 130 -0.43 -8.66 -14.99
C ARG A 130 -1.40 -9.62 -15.66
N TYR A 131 -2.70 -9.34 -15.59
CA TYR A 131 -3.77 -10.27 -16.02
C TYR A 131 -4.74 -9.64 -17.05
N GLY A 132 -4.65 -8.34 -17.30
CA GLY A 132 -5.47 -7.66 -18.30
C GLY A 132 -4.98 -7.94 -19.72
N ASN A 133 -5.91 -8.26 -20.62
CA ASN A 133 -5.60 -8.36 -22.05
C ASN A 133 -5.33 -6.98 -22.68
N ALA A 134 -4.82 -6.93 -23.91
CA ALA A 134 -4.45 -5.69 -24.58
C ALA A 134 -5.60 -4.65 -24.69
N GLN A 135 -6.84 -5.10 -24.89
CA GLN A 135 -8.01 -4.23 -24.97
C GLN A 135 -8.41 -3.70 -23.58
N GLN A 136 -8.34 -4.54 -22.54
CA GLN A 136 -8.55 -4.13 -21.15
C GLN A 136 -7.49 -3.14 -20.68
N LYS A 137 -6.21 -3.36 -21.03
CA LYS A 137 -5.13 -2.42 -20.74
C LYS A 137 -5.37 -1.05 -21.39
N LYS A 138 -5.67 -1.05 -22.69
CA LYS A 138 -5.98 0.18 -23.44
C LYS A 138 -7.20 0.93 -22.90
N LYS A 139 -8.27 0.22 -22.51
CA LYS A 139 -9.55 0.79 -22.06
C LYS A 139 -9.52 1.24 -20.59
N TRP A 140 -8.80 0.54 -19.73
CA TRP A 140 -8.88 0.72 -18.26
C TRP A 140 -7.53 1.07 -17.63
N LEU A 141 -6.48 0.26 -17.85
CA LEU A 141 -5.16 0.48 -17.21
C LEU A 141 -4.57 1.84 -17.58
N ARG A 142 -4.65 2.24 -18.86
CA ARG A 142 -4.06 3.49 -19.33
C ARG A 142 -4.72 4.73 -18.71
N PRO A 143 -6.06 4.91 -18.74
CA PRO A 143 -6.71 6.02 -18.01
C PRO A 143 -6.44 6.00 -16.49
N LEU A 144 -6.39 4.83 -15.86
CA LEU A 144 -6.07 4.70 -14.44
C LEU A 144 -4.62 5.13 -14.15
N ALA A 145 -3.65 4.67 -14.93
CA ALA A 145 -2.23 5.03 -14.78
C ALA A 145 -1.99 6.53 -14.98
N GLN A 146 -2.72 7.14 -15.91
CA GLN A 146 -2.72 8.58 -16.18
C GLN A 146 -3.49 9.40 -15.13
N GLY A 147 -4.11 8.75 -14.12
CA GLY A 147 -4.90 9.40 -13.06
C GLY A 147 -6.17 10.08 -13.57
N GLN A 148 -6.66 9.71 -14.76
CA GLN A 148 -7.96 10.14 -15.31
C GLN A 148 -9.12 9.35 -14.69
N MET A 149 -8.82 8.16 -14.15
CA MET A 149 -9.75 7.32 -13.41
C MET A 149 -9.17 6.96 -12.04
N LEU A 150 -10.05 6.76 -11.07
CA LEU A 150 -9.78 6.15 -9.78
C LEU A 150 -10.28 4.71 -9.77
N GLY A 151 -9.46 3.81 -9.24
CA GLY A 151 -9.76 2.39 -9.09
C GLY A 151 -10.31 2.05 -7.70
N ALA A 152 -11.24 1.11 -7.65
CA ALA A 152 -11.70 0.45 -6.43
C ALA A 152 -11.44 -1.07 -6.49
N PHE A 153 -11.33 -1.73 -5.33
CA PHE A 153 -11.12 -3.18 -5.25
C PHE A 153 -12.16 -3.84 -4.34
N CYS A 154 -12.93 -4.76 -4.92
CA CYS A 154 -14.15 -5.32 -4.37
C CYS A 154 -13.97 -6.82 -4.05
N LEU A 155 -13.31 -7.10 -2.93
CA LEU A 155 -13.10 -8.46 -2.40
C LEU A 155 -14.00 -8.75 -1.19
N THR A 156 -13.80 -7.99 -0.11
CA THR A 156 -14.44 -8.14 1.20
C THR A 156 -15.96 -8.06 1.15
N GLU A 157 -16.63 -8.86 1.98
CA GLU A 157 -18.09 -8.90 2.17
C GLU A 157 -18.44 -8.83 3.66
N PRO A 158 -19.70 -8.51 4.04
CA PRO A 158 -20.10 -8.41 5.45
C PRO A 158 -19.77 -9.66 6.28
N GLN A 159 -19.84 -10.86 5.68
CA GLN A 159 -19.48 -12.13 6.30
C GLN A 159 -18.08 -12.67 5.94
N ALA A 160 -17.35 -12.03 5.03
CA ALA A 160 -16.08 -12.53 4.49
C ALA A 160 -15.01 -11.43 4.47
N GLY A 161 -14.25 -11.35 5.57
CA GLY A 161 -13.10 -10.46 5.75
C GLY A 161 -11.78 -11.22 5.60
N SER A 162 -11.17 -11.60 6.72
CA SER A 162 -9.88 -12.33 6.75
C SER A 162 -9.95 -13.67 6.03
N ASP A 163 -11.06 -14.40 6.13
CA ASP A 163 -11.37 -15.49 5.21
C ASP A 163 -12.02 -14.93 3.94
N ALA A 164 -11.19 -14.36 3.08
CA ALA A 164 -11.62 -13.87 1.77
C ALA A 164 -12.11 -14.99 0.83
N SER A 165 -12.01 -16.27 1.21
CA SER A 165 -12.42 -17.40 0.38
C SER A 165 -13.87 -17.85 0.57
N SER A 166 -14.58 -17.33 1.58
CA SER A 166 -16.01 -17.57 1.83
C SER A 166 -16.93 -16.44 1.33
N LEU A 167 -16.45 -15.63 0.39
CA LEU A 167 -17.25 -14.63 -0.31
C LEU A 167 -18.39 -15.28 -1.11
N ARG A 168 -19.51 -14.57 -1.26
CA ARG A 168 -20.80 -15.09 -1.76
C ARG A 168 -21.39 -14.28 -2.91
N THR A 169 -20.88 -13.07 -3.19
CA THR A 169 -21.26 -12.31 -4.40
C THR A 169 -21.11 -13.22 -5.62
N THR A 170 -22.17 -13.38 -6.41
CA THR A 170 -22.20 -14.27 -7.57
C THR A 170 -22.06 -13.49 -8.87
N ALA A 171 -21.45 -14.11 -9.88
CA ALA A 171 -21.52 -13.68 -11.27
C ALA A 171 -22.06 -14.84 -12.12
N ARG A 172 -23.25 -14.67 -12.72
CA ARG A 172 -23.83 -15.66 -13.66
C ARG A 172 -23.62 -15.20 -15.09
N LYS A 173 -23.50 -16.15 -16.02
CA LYS A 173 -23.52 -15.85 -17.45
C LYS A 173 -24.90 -15.33 -17.87
N ASP A 174 -24.88 -14.43 -18.83
CA ASP A 174 -26.01 -13.80 -19.50
C ASP A 174 -25.76 -13.85 -21.01
N VAL A 175 -26.75 -13.49 -21.83
CA VAL A 175 -26.69 -13.60 -23.30
C VAL A 175 -25.41 -12.99 -23.89
N ASP A 176 -25.03 -11.79 -23.43
CA ASP A 176 -23.88 -11.03 -23.94
C ASP A 176 -22.78 -10.78 -22.87
N GLY A 177 -22.82 -11.48 -21.73
CA GLY A 177 -21.86 -11.22 -20.65
C GLY A 177 -22.21 -11.84 -19.31
N TRP A 178 -22.23 -11.00 -18.27
CA TRP A 178 -22.37 -11.41 -16.88
C TRP A 178 -23.36 -10.53 -16.11
N VAL A 179 -24.12 -11.14 -15.22
CA VAL A 179 -24.89 -10.43 -14.18
C VAL A 179 -24.29 -10.74 -12.81
N ILE A 180 -23.90 -9.68 -12.09
CA ILE A 180 -23.33 -9.73 -10.75
C ILE A 180 -24.40 -9.36 -9.72
N ASP A 181 -24.52 -10.18 -8.68
CA ASP A 181 -25.44 -9.99 -7.55
C ASP A 181 -24.74 -10.27 -6.22
N GLY A 182 -24.84 -9.36 -5.25
CA GLY A 182 -24.24 -9.51 -3.93
C GLY A 182 -23.92 -8.18 -3.22
N VAL A 183 -23.13 -8.26 -2.15
CA VAL A 183 -22.74 -7.10 -1.33
C VAL A 183 -21.25 -7.14 -1.06
N LYS A 184 -20.57 -6.01 -1.31
CA LYS A 184 -19.17 -5.77 -1.00
C LYS A 184 -19.05 -4.70 0.08
N GLN A 185 -18.12 -4.88 1.00
CA GLN A 185 -18.03 -4.14 2.26
C GLN A 185 -16.63 -3.52 2.42
N PHE A 186 -16.57 -2.30 2.99
CA PHE A 186 -15.33 -1.54 3.20
C PHE A 186 -14.56 -1.18 1.91
N ILE A 187 -15.28 -0.81 0.85
CA ILE A 187 -14.71 -0.54 -0.46
C ILE A 187 -14.18 0.90 -0.54
N THR A 188 -12.86 1.04 -0.42
CA THR A 188 -12.13 2.28 -0.71
C THR A 188 -12.37 2.71 -2.16
N SER A 189 -12.60 4.01 -2.35
CA SER A 189 -12.96 4.61 -3.66
C SER A 189 -14.27 4.07 -4.24
N GLY A 190 -15.13 3.40 -3.46
CA GLY A 190 -16.38 2.81 -3.97
C GLY A 190 -17.41 3.83 -4.45
N LYS A 191 -17.32 5.10 -4.02
CA LYS A 191 -18.17 6.21 -4.47
C LYS A 191 -17.48 7.15 -5.46
N ASN A 192 -16.19 7.45 -5.27
CA ASN A 192 -15.45 8.37 -6.15
C ASN A 192 -14.67 7.66 -7.27
N GLY A 193 -14.58 6.33 -7.25
CA GLY A 193 -14.00 5.50 -8.30
C GLY A 193 -14.82 5.50 -9.60
N GLN A 194 -14.16 5.27 -10.72
CA GLN A 194 -14.80 5.10 -12.05
C GLN A 194 -14.88 3.62 -12.44
N VAL A 195 -14.04 2.78 -11.84
CA VAL A 195 -13.99 1.34 -12.13
C VAL A 195 -13.58 0.55 -10.90
N ALA A 196 -14.28 -0.57 -10.66
CA ALA A 196 -14.00 -1.51 -9.60
C ALA A 196 -13.51 -2.84 -10.18
N ILE A 197 -12.49 -3.45 -9.56
CA ILE A 197 -12.18 -4.87 -9.79
C ILE A 197 -12.95 -5.70 -8.76
N VAL A 198 -13.92 -6.49 -9.22
CA VAL A 198 -14.84 -7.27 -8.39
C VAL A 198 -14.50 -8.75 -8.44
N ILE A 199 -14.36 -9.38 -7.27
CA ILE A 199 -14.20 -10.83 -7.15
C ILE A 199 -15.54 -11.46 -6.79
N ALA A 200 -16.03 -12.37 -7.65
CA ALA A 200 -17.35 -12.99 -7.50
C ALA A 200 -17.31 -14.49 -7.86
N VAL A 201 -18.21 -15.27 -7.26
CA VAL A 201 -18.36 -16.71 -7.50
C VAL A 201 -19.07 -16.95 -8.82
N THR A 202 -18.40 -17.61 -9.76
CA THR A 202 -18.97 -18.11 -11.02
C THR A 202 -19.35 -19.59 -10.93
N ASP A 203 -18.67 -20.37 -10.08
CA ASP A 203 -19.03 -21.76 -9.77
C ASP A 203 -19.01 -22.02 -8.25
N LYS A 204 -20.16 -22.37 -7.67
CA LYS A 204 -20.28 -22.66 -6.23
C LYS A 204 -19.66 -24.02 -5.86
N GLY A 205 -19.53 -24.96 -6.80
CA GLY A 205 -18.97 -26.29 -6.57
C GLY A 205 -17.44 -26.33 -6.53
N ALA A 206 -16.75 -25.46 -7.27
CA ALA A 206 -15.28 -25.44 -7.35
C ALA A 206 -14.57 -24.75 -6.16
N GLY A 207 -15.31 -24.23 -5.18
CA GLY A 207 -14.75 -23.58 -3.98
C GLY A 207 -13.78 -22.44 -4.34
N LYS A 208 -12.52 -22.53 -3.89
CA LYS A 208 -11.49 -21.50 -4.19
C LYS A 208 -11.19 -21.32 -5.68
N ARG A 209 -11.48 -22.32 -6.52
CA ARG A 209 -11.35 -22.27 -7.99
C ARG A 209 -12.66 -21.89 -8.68
N GLY A 210 -13.69 -21.53 -7.92
CA GLY A 210 -15.00 -21.10 -8.40
C GLY A 210 -15.19 -19.59 -8.43
N MET A 211 -14.15 -18.81 -8.12
CA MET A 211 -14.18 -17.34 -8.10
C MET A 211 -13.49 -16.75 -9.33
N SER A 212 -14.08 -15.72 -9.91
CA SER A 212 -13.57 -15.00 -11.08
C SER A 212 -13.39 -13.51 -10.77
N ALA A 213 -12.52 -12.83 -11.52
CA ALA A 213 -12.26 -11.40 -11.36
C ALA A 213 -12.86 -10.61 -12.54
N PHE A 214 -13.52 -9.51 -12.24
CA PHE A 214 -14.27 -8.73 -13.22
C PHE A 214 -13.92 -7.24 -13.14
N ILE A 215 -13.88 -6.58 -14.29
CA ILE A 215 -13.86 -5.12 -14.40
C ILE A 215 -15.32 -4.65 -14.36
N VAL A 216 -15.68 -3.79 -13.42
CA VAL A 216 -17.04 -3.25 -13.30
C VAL A 216 -16.96 -1.71 -13.30
N PRO A 217 -17.48 -1.04 -14.36
CA PRO A 217 -17.67 0.41 -14.34
C PRO A 217 -18.60 0.79 -13.19
N THR A 218 -18.29 1.85 -12.44
CA THR A 218 -19.11 2.25 -11.27
C THR A 218 -20.41 2.96 -11.66
N ASP A 219 -20.58 3.28 -12.94
CA ASP A 219 -21.80 3.75 -13.59
C ASP A 219 -22.62 2.61 -14.25
N ALA A 220 -22.16 1.35 -14.15
CA ALA A 220 -22.90 0.21 -14.69
C ALA A 220 -24.26 0.04 -13.99
N PRO A 221 -25.37 -0.17 -14.72
CA PRO A 221 -26.67 -0.42 -14.13
C PRO A 221 -26.62 -1.60 -13.15
N GLY A 222 -27.01 -1.36 -11.91
CA GLY A 222 -26.95 -2.33 -10.81
C GLY A 222 -25.75 -2.17 -9.86
N TYR A 223 -24.78 -1.30 -10.16
CA TYR A 223 -23.75 -0.88 -9.20
C TYR A 223 -24.33 0.19 -8.26
N ASN A 224 -24.61 -0.16 -7.01
CA ASN A 224 -25.26 0.76 -6.07
C ASN A 224 -24.36 1.04 -4.85
N VAL A 225 -23.98 2.31 -4.66
CA VAL A 225 -23.34 2.78 -3.43
C VAL A 225 -24.39 2.86 -2.33
N ALA A 226 -24.52 1.79 -1.53
CA ALA A 226 -25.58 1.64 -0.54
C ALA A 226 -25.43 2.62 0.63
N ARG A 227 -24.20 2.81 1.10
CA ARG A 227 -23.83 3.79 2.13
C ARG A 227 -22.33 4.06 2.11
N LEU A 228 -21.92 5.19 2.68
CA LEU A 228 -20.55 5.42 3.13
C LEU A 228 -20.42 5.00 4.58
N GLU A 229 -19.27 4.50 4.97
CA GLU A 229 -18.97 4.16 6.36
C GLU A 229 -18.57 5.39 7.17
N GLU A 230 -19.15 5.52 8.37
CA GLU A 230 -18.67 6.41 9.41
C GLU A 230 -17.43 5.76 10.06
N LYS A 231 -16.27 6.42 9.93
CA LYS A 231 -14.97 5.87 10.32
C LYS A 231 -14.41 6.60 11.54
N LEU A 232 -13.37 6.04 12.15
CA LEU A 232 -12.57 6.70 13.18
C LEU A 232 -11.60 7.75 12.58
N GLY A 233 -11.27 7.61 11.30
CA GLY A 233 -10.28 8.41 10.58
C GLY A 233 -10.27 8.06 9.10
N GLN A 234 -9.24 8.49 8.36
CA GLN A 234 -9.17 8.34 6.90
C GLN A 234 -10.37 9.00 6.19
N HIS A 235 -10.90 10.09 6.75
CA HIS A 235 -12.15 10.70 6.30
C HIS A 235 -12.06 11.40 4.93
N SER A 236 -10.85 11.75 4.48
CA SER A 236 -10.56 12.22 3.12
C SER A 236 -10.62 11.12 2.06
N SER A 237 -10.76 9.85 2.45
CA SER A 237 -11.04 8.72 1.55
C SER A 237 -12.48 8.25 1.75
N ASP A 238 -13.23 8.10 0.67
CA ASP A 238 -14.51 7.39 0.74
C ASP A 238 -14.28 5.89 0.95
N THR A 239 -15.18 5.29 1.72
CA THR A 239 -15.22 3.86 2.02
C THR A 239 -16.68 3.47 2.01
N ALA A 240 -17.07 2.57 1.11
CA ALA A 240 -18.47 2.30 0.82
C ALA A 240 -18.85 0.83 1.07
N GLN A 241 -20.12 0.62 1.37
CA GLN A 241 -20.79 -0.64 1.08
C GLN A 241 -21.37 -0.54 -0.35
N ILE A 242 -21.06 -1.52 -1.20
CA ILE A 242 -21.54 -1.60 -2.58
C ILE A 242 -22.48 -2.78 -2.69
N ASN A 243 -23.71 -2.52 -3.12
CA ASN A 243 -24.69 -3.55 -3.47
C ASN A 243 -24.67 -3.71 -4.99
N PHE A 244 -24.50 -4.95 -5.45
CA PHE A 244 -24.69 -5.36 -6.84
C PHE A 244 -26.09 -5.97 -6.92
N ASP A 245 -26.98 -5.34 -7.67
CA ASP A 245 -28.37 -5.77 -7.88
C ASP A 245 -28.61 -5.87 -9.38
N GLY A 246 -28.62 -7.09 -9.91
CA GLY A 246 -28.72 -7.35 -11.34
C GLY A 246 -27.62 -6.69 -12.18
N CYS A 247 -26.42 -6.47 -11.62
CA CYS A 247 -25.40 -5.60 -12.21
C CYS A 247 -24.81 -6.21 -13.49
N ARG A 248 -25.12 -5.63 -14.65
CA ARG A 248 -24.72 -6.20 -15.96
C ARG A 248 -23.39 -5.65 -16.44
N ILE A 249 -22.50 -6.54 -16.88
CA ILE A 249 -21.23 -6.21 -17.54
C ILE A 249 -21.03 -7.12 -18.77
N PRO A 250 -20.34 -6.65 -19.81
CA PRO A 250 -20.13 -7.44 -21.02
C PRO A 250 -19.08 -8.54 -20.81
N ALA A 251 -19.06 -9.55 -21.69
CA ALA A 251 -18.18 -10.71 -21.55
C ALA A 251 -16.68 -10.35 -21.46
N GLU A 252 -16.22 -9.33 -22.20
CA GLU A 252 -14.81 -8.93 -22.23
C GLU A 252 -14.31 -8.25 -20.95
N ASN A 253 -15.17 -8.04 -19.95
CA ASN A 253 -14.77 -7.52 -18.64
C ASN A 253 -14.27 -8.61 -17.67
N LEU A 254 -14.30 -9.90 -18.04
CA LEU A 254 -13.63 -10.97 -17.29
C LEU A 254 -12.09 -10.80 -17.37
N ILE A 255 -11.42 -10.77 -16.22
CA ILE A 255 -9.95 -10.68 -16.12
C ILE A 255 -9.37 -12.10 -15.98
N GLY A 256 -8.43 -12.47 -16.85
CA GLY A 256 -7.90 -13.83 -16.90
C GLY A 256 -8.97 -14.85 -17.35
N GLN A 257 -8.97 -16.04 -16.73
CA GLN A 257 -9.97 -17.08 -16.99
C GLN A 257 -10.97 -17.22 -15.83
N GLU A 258 -12.12 -17.84 -16.12
CA GLU A 258 -13.08 -18.24 -15.09
C GLU A 258 -12.39 -19.12 -14.03
N GLY A 259 -12.61 -18.83 -12.75
CA GLY A 259 -12.00 -19.57 -11.63
C GLY A 259 -10.62 -19.07 -11.18
N GLU A 260 -10.00 -18.11 -11.88
CA GLU A 260 -8.70 -17.53 -11.47
C GLU A 260 -8.80 -16.36 -10.48
N GLY A 261 -10.00 -15.85 -10.21
CA GLY A 261 -10.21 -14.61 -9.45
C GLY A 261 -9.57 -14.59 -8.06
N TYR A 262 -9.59 -15.71 -7.34
CA TYR A 262 -8.96 -15.81 -6.01
C TYR A 262 -7.41 -15.73 -6.09
N LYS A 263 -6.82 -16.35 -7.12
CA LYS A 263 -5.37 -16.28 -7.41
C LYS A 263 -4.96 -14.86 -7.83
N ILE A 264 -5.76 -14.22 -8.68
CA ILE A 264 -5.57 -12.82 -9.11
C ILE A 264 -5.62 -11.87 -7.91
N ALA A 265 -6.63 -12.02 -7.04
CA ALA A 265 -6.80 -11.20 -5.84
C ALA A 265 -5.58 -11.32 -4.89
N LEU A 266 -5.18 -12.54 -4.53
CA LEU A 266 -4.04 -12.75 -3.63
C LEU A 266 -2.73 -12.23 -4.22
N GLY A 267 -2.48 -12.45 -5.51
CA GLY A 267 -1.24 -12.02 -6.18
C GLY A 267 -1.04 -10.51 -6.27
N ALA A 268 -2.08 -9.71 -5.99
CA ALA A 268 -2.01 -8.25 -5.98
C ALA A 268 -1.90 -7.65 -4.57
N LEU A 269 -2.31 -8.38 -3.52
CA LEU A 269 -2.23 -7.92 -2.13
C LEU A 269 -0.79 -7.77 -1.63
N GLU A 270 0.17 -8.48 -2.21
CA GLU A 270 1.61 -8.36 -1.88
C GLU A 270 2.12 -6.92 -2.08
N GLY A 271 1.88 -6.35 -3.26
CA GLY A 271 2.24 -4.96 -3.56
C GLY A 271 1.47 -3.95 -2.71
N GLY A 272 0.18 -4.23 -2.45
CA GLY A 272 -0.66 -3.42 -1.56
C GLY A 272 -0.11 -3.32 -0.13
N ARG A 273 0.44 -4.41 0.42
CA ARG A 273 1.03 -4.44 1.77
C ARG A 273 2.22 -3.48 1.90
N ILE A 274 3.07 -3.40 0.88
CA ILE A 274 4.20 -2.44 0.81
C ILE A 274 3.65 -1.00 0.86
N GLY A 275 2.59 -0.72 0.10
CA GLY A 275 1.92 0.60 0.08
C GLY A 275 1.33 1.02 1.42
N ILE A 276 0.55 0.16 2.07
CA ILE A 276 -0.05 0.45 3.40
C ILE A 276 1.03 0.64 4.47
N ALA A 277 2.11 -0.14 4.41
CA ALA A 277 3.23 0.01 5.33
C ALA A 277 3.96 1.35 5.12
N ALA A 278 4.23 1.75 3.87
CA ALA A 278 4.81 3.06 3.54
C ALA A 278 3.92 4.23 4.00
N GLN A 279 2.60 4.12 3.86
CA GLN A 279 1.65 5.10 4.40
C GLN A 279 1.74 5.23 5.92
N SER A 280 1.90 4.10 6.61
CA SER A 280 2.03 4.06 8.07
C SER A 280 3.30 4.78 8.53
N VAL A 281 4.42 4.61 7.82
CA VAL A 281 5.65 5.38 8.05
C VAL A 281 5.46 6.87 7.74
N GLY A 282 4.77 7.22 6.65
CA GLY A 282 4.50 8.63 6.30
C GLY A 282 3.69 9.37 7.38
N MET A 283 2.59 8.75 7.84
CA MET A 283 1.77 9.29 8.93
C MET A 283 2.54 9.37 10.25
N ALA A 284 3.29 8.31 10.62
CA ALA A 284 4.11 8.30 11.83
C ALA A 284 5.22 9.35 11.80
N ARG A 285 5.86 9.56 10.64
CA ARG A 285 6.84 10.62 10.41
C ARG A 285 6.23 12.01 10.63
N SER A 286 5.06 12.27 10.02
CA SER A 286 4.38 13.55 10.18
C SER A 286 3.99 13.82 11.64
N ALA A 287 3.51 12.81 12.36
CA ALA A 287 3.18 12.94 13.79
C ALA A 287 4.43 13.20 14.64
N PHE A 288 5.54 12.50 14.37
CA PHE A 288 6.82 12.71 15.04
C PHE A 288 7.40 14.11 14.79
N GLU A 289 7.39 14.59 13.54
CA GLU A 289 7.87 15.93 13.18
C GLU A 289 7.10 17.03 13.92
N VAL A 290 5.76 16.91 14.01
CA VAL A 290 4.91 17.84 14.78
C VAL A 290 5.21 17.78 16.28
N ALA A 291 5.31 16.57 16.85
CA ALA A 291 5.62 16.40 18.27
C ALA A 291 7.01 16.96 18.64
N LEU A 292 8.01 16.74 17.79
CA LEU A 292 9.37 17.24 17.97
C LEU A 292 9.46 18.77 17.86
N ALA A 293 8.72 19.38 16.93
CA ALA A 293 8.63 20.84 16.81
C ALA A 293 7.98 21.46 18.06
N TYR A 294 6.79 20.98 18.43
CA TYR A 294 6.06 21.47 19.61
C TYR A 294 6.86 21.30 20.90
N ALA A 295 7.61 20.20 21.06
CA ALA A 295 8.43 19.97 22.25
C ALA A 295 9.53 21.05 22.44
N LYS A 296 10.08 21.59 21.35
CA LYS A 296 11.12 22.63 21.38
C LYS A 296 10.54 24.02 21.68
N GLU A 297 9.33 24.28 21.21
CA GLU A 297 8.66 25.58 21.40
C GLU A 297 7.99 25.68 22.78
N ARG A 298 7.31 24.61 23.22
CA ARG A 298 6.48 24.62 24.42
C ARG A 298 7.33 24.73 25.69
N GLN A 299 7.10 25.82 26.43
CA GLN A 299 7.69 26.04 27.75
C GLN A 299 6.85 25.40 28.88
N ALA A 300 7.54 24.79 29.85
CA ALA A 300 7.00 24.39 31.15
C ALA A 300 8.16 24.14 32.15
N PHE A 301 7.93 24.31 33.45
CA PHE A 301 8.92 24.04 34.51
C PHE A 301 10.27 24.76 34.34
N GLY A 302 10.27 25.96 33.76
CA GLY A 302 11.46 26.81 33.61
C GLY A 302 12.26 26.62 32.31
N GLY A 303 11.84 25.75 31.39
CA GLY A 303 12.51 25.55 30.10
C GLY A 303 11.60 24.95 29.04
N ALA A 304 12.19 24.57 27.90
CA ALA A 304 11.45 23.89 26.84
C ALA A 304 11.16 22.43 27.27
N ILE A 305 9.98 21.89 26.98
CA ILE A 305 9.67 20.51 27.39
C ILE A 305 10.57 19.48 26.70
N PHE A 306 11.23 19.82 25.59
CA PHE A 306 12.29 19.04 24.95
C PHE A 306 13.50 18.78 25.88
N GLU A 307 13.80 19.69 26.82
CA GLU A 307 14.93 19.57 27.75
C GLU A 307 14.63 18.56 28.89
N GLN A 308 13.36 18.17 29.05
CA GLN A 308 12.92 17.21 30.06
C GLN A 308 13.24 15.79 29.58
N GLN A 309 14.11 15.06 30.31
CA GLN A 309 14.61 13.74 29.91
C GLN A 309 13.50 12.74 29.53
N ALA A 310 12.38 12.73 30.25
CA ALA A 310 11.24 11.85 29.97
C ALA A 310 10.57 12.12 28.60
N VAL A 311 10.61 13.37 28.12
CA VAL A 311 10.16 13.73 26.76
C VAL A 311 11.22 13.32 25.74
N GLY A 312 12.49 13.59 26.03
CA GLY A 312 13.63 13.20 25.18
C GLY A 312 13.70 11.70 24.91
N PHE A 313 13.50 10.85 25.92
CA PHE A 313 13.48 9.39 25.76
C PHE A 313 12.34 8.91 24.85
N ARG A 314 11.12 9.45 25.02
CA ARG A 314 9.98 9.12 24.14
C ARG A 314 10.23 9.54 22.69
N LEU A 315 10.79 10.73 22.46
CA LEU A 315 11.14 11.18 21.12
C LEU A 315 12.24 10.31 20.48
N ALA A 316 13.26 9.91 21.25
CA ALA A 316 14.31 9.02 20.78
C ALA A 316 13.77 7.62 20.42
N GLU A 317 12.86 7.08 21.23
CA GLU A 317 12.20 5.80 20.94
C GLU A 317 11.34 5.88 19.66
N CYS A 318 10.49 6.92 19.53
CA CYS A 318 9.70 7.13 18.32
C CYS A 318 10.57 7.25 17.06
N ALA A 319 11.66 8.02 17.12
CA ALA A 319 12.61 8.16 16.01
C ALA A 319 13.26 6.81 15.63
N THR A 320 13.61 6.00 16.63
CA THR A 320 14.23 4.68 16.44
C THR A 320 13.26 3.69 15.79
N GLN A 321 12.02 3.61 16.29
CA GLN A 321 10.99 2.74 15.72
C GLN A 321 10.61 3.16 14.29
N LEU A 322 10.51 4.48 14.03
CA LEU A 322 10.20 5.03 12.70
C LEU A 322 11.28 4.66 11.67
N GLU A 323 12.55 4.79 12.03
CA GLU A 323 13.65 4.45 11.12
C GLU A 323 13.75 2.93 10.89
N ALA A 324 13.55 2.12 11.94
CA ALA A 324 13.47 0.66 11.79
C ALA A 324 12.33 0.24 10.83
N ALA A 325 11.13 0.82 10.98
CA ALA A 325 10.00 0.56 10.10
C ALA A 325 10.29 0.97 8.64
N ARG A 326 10.87 2.16 8.42
CA ARG A 326 11.28 2.64 7.09
C ARG A 326 12.23 1.65 6.40
N GLN A 327 13.29 1.22 7.10
CA GLN A 327 14.27 0.28 6.53
C GLN A 327 13.63 -1.06 6.14
N LEU A 328 12.72 -1.60 6.95
CA LEU A 328 12.00 -2.84 6.62
C LEU A 328 11.16 -2.71 5.34
N ILE A 329 10.46 -1.58 5.17
CA ILE A 329 9.56 -1.35 4.03
C ILE A 329 10.34 -1.07 2.75
N TRP A 330 11.39 -0.25 2.82
CA TRP A 330 12.27 0.01 1.68
C TRP A 330 13.00 -1.27 1.24
N HIS A 331 13.40 -2.12 2.19
CA HIS A 331 13.97 -3.44 1.88
C HIS A 331 12.95 -4.36 1.20
N ALA A 332 11.73 -4.47 1.73
CA ALA A 332 10.66 -5.27 1.12
C ALA A 332 10.28 -4.79 -0.28
N ALA A 333 10.26 -3.46 -0.52
CA ALA A 333 10.08 -2.89 -1.84
C ALA A 333 11.24 -3.24 -2.79
N SER A 334 12.48 -3.08 -2.35
CA SER A 334 13.68 -3.44 -3.13
C SER A 334 13.73 -4.94 -3.47
N LEU A 335 13.22 -5.82 -2.59
CA LEU A 335 13.10 -7.26 -2.85
C LEU A 335 11.95 -7.60 -3.82
N ARG A 336 10.97 -6.71 -4.01
CA ARG A 336 9.92 -6.87 -5.03
C ARG A 336 10.38 -6.41 -6.41
N ASP A 337 11.39 -5.56 -6.46
CA ASP A 337 11.99 -4.99 -7.67
C ASP A 337 13.12 -5.85 -8.26
N ALA A 338 13.58 -6.87 -7.53
CA ALA A 338 14.70 -7.76 -7.88
C ALA A 338 14.26 -9.13 -8.40
#